data_AF-A0A497KLC3-F1
#
_entry.id   AF-A0A497KLC3-F1
#
_cell.length_a   1.000
_cell.length_b   1.000
_cell.length_c   1.000
_cell.angle_alpha   90.00
_cell.angle_beta   90.00
_cell.angle_gamma   90.00
#
_symmetry.space_group_name_H-M   'P 1'
#
loop_
_entity.id
_entity.type
_entity.pdbx_description
1 polymer ?
#
loop_
_entity_poly.entity_id
_entity_poly.type
_entity_poly.pdbx_seq_one_letter_code
_entity_poly.pdbx_strand_id
1 'polypeptide(L)'
;MKNSGIPNVEGVILTSPKKQEILGFLKQQMQNKTLKIPYDAELLAELNNEKFELSKDGNIKFYHPEGSHDDKVWSLALAVYATRKANFEAKIAKNWRW
;
A
#
# COMPACT_ATOMS: atom_id res chain seq x y z
N MET A 1 8.90 -6.43 17.29
CA MET A 1 7.51 -6.93 17.17
C MET A 1 7.55 -8.45 17.21
N LYS A 2 6.88 -9.09 18.17
CA LYS A 2 6.77 -10.56 18.21
C LYS A 2 5.74 -10.96 17.16
N ASN A 3 6.13 -11.77 16.17
CA ASN A 3 5.19 -12.37 15.24
C ASN A 3 4.27 -13.32 16.02
N SER A 4 2.95 -13.14 15.89
CA SER A 4 1.92 -13.95 16.57
C SER A 4 1.81 -15.39 16.05
N GLY A 5 2.87 -15.93 15.44
CA GLY A 5 2.89 -17.27 14.84
C GLY A 5 2.13 -17.40 13.51
N ILE A 6 1.54 -16.31 12.98
CA ILE A 6 0.86 -16.32 11.70
C ILE A 6 1.91 -16.25 10.58
N PRO A 7 2.01 -17.24 9.69
CA PRO A 7 2.95 -17.20 8.58
C PRO A 7 2.56 -16.10 7.59
N ASN A 8 3.55 -15.50 6.93
CA ASN A 8 3.39 -14.49 5.87
C ASN A 8 2.76 -13.14 6.29
N VAL A 9 2.96 -12.71 7.54
CA VAL A 9 2.56 -11.36 7.99
C VAL A 9 3.77 -10.42 7.97
N GLU A 10 3.65 -9.29 7.26
CA GLU A 10 4.62 -8.20 7.28
C GLU A 10 4.08 -7.04 8.13
N GLY A 11 4.80 -6.67 9.18
CA GLY A 11 4.47 -5.48 9.97
C GLY A 11 4.89 -4.22 9.22
N VAL A 12 3.94 -3.34 8.92
CA VAL A 12 4.20 -2.09 8.19
C VAL A 12 4.12 -0.90 9.15
N ILE A 13 5.21 -0.13 9.25
CA ILE A 13 5.22 1.14 9.99
C ILE A 13 4.82 2.26 9.03
N LEU A 14 3.68 2.91 9.31
CA LEU A 14 3.11 3.98 8.50
C LEU A 14 3.84 5.32 8.70
N THR A 15 5.10 5.39 8.28
CA THR A 15 5.85 6.65 8.18
C THR A 15 5.47 7.40 6.91
N SER A 16 5.65 8.74 6.86
CA SER A 16 5.28 9.53 5.67
C SER A 16 5.84 9.00 4.34
N PRO A 17 7.11 8.57 4.25
CA PRO A 17 7.64 7.96 3.01
C PRO A 17 7.00 6.61 2.69
N LYS A 18 6.69 5.79 3.70
CA LYS A 18 6.03 4.50 3.49
C LYS A 18 4.58 4.69 3.03
N LYS A 19 3.88 5.68 3.58
CA LYS A 19 2.52 6.06 3.15
C LYS A 19 2.51 6.45 1.66
N GLN A 20 3.49 7.24 1.23
CA GLN A 20 3.68 7.61 -0.18
C GLN A 20 3.87 6.39 -1.08
N GLU A 21 4.73 5.46 -0.67
CA GLU A 21 5.02 4.26 -1.44
C GLU A 21 3.77 3.39 -1.63
N ILE A 22 3.00 3.17 -0.55
CA ILE A 22 1.80 2.33 -0.55
C ILE A 22 0.69 2.97 -1.40
N LEU A 23 0.35 4.23 -1.15
CA LEU A 23 -0.72 4.93 -1.88
C LEU A 23 -0.32 5.21 -3.33
N GLY A 24 0.97 5.45 -3.59
CA GLY A 24 1.53 5.53 -4.94
C GLY A 24 1.34 4.22 -5.72
N PHE A 25 1.61 3.08 -5.09
CA PHE A 25 1.40 1.76 -5.71
C PHE A 25 -0.08 1.49 -5.98
N LEU A 26 -0.98 1.81 -5.03
CA LEU A 26 -2.42 1.71 -5.23
C LEU A 26 -2.87 2.53 -6.46
N LYS A 27 -2.43 3.79 -6.53
CA LYS A 27 -2.75 4.70 -7.65
C LYS A 27 -2.25 4.15 -8.98
N GLN A 28 -1.05 3.59 -9.02
CA GLN A 28 -0.49 2.96 -10.22
C GLN A 28 -1.36 1.77 -10.68
N GLN A 29 -1.81 0.92 -9.75
CA GLN A 29 -2.68 -0.22 -10.08
C GLN A 29 -4.06 0.21 -10.57
N MET A 30 -4.61 1.31 -10.02
CA MET A 30 -5.84 1.93 -10.52
C MET A 30 -5.67 2.47 -11.94
N GLN A 31 -4.58 3.18 -12.22
CA GLN A 31 -4.26 3.71 -13.56
C GLN A 31 -4.08 2.60 -14.59
N ASN A 32 -3.43 1.51 -14.20
CA ASN A 32 -3.22 0.33 -15.04
C ASN A 32 -4.50 -0.51 -15.21
N LYS A 33 -5.60 -0.16 -14.53
CA LYS A 33 -6.87 -0.92 -14.52
C LYS A 33 -6.70 -2.38 -14.09
N THR A 34 -5.69 -2.66 -13.26
CA THR A 34 -5.41 -3.99 -12.71
C THR A 34 -6.17 -4.22 -11.40
N LEU A 35 -6.60 -3.15 -10.73
CA LEU A 35 -7.44 -3.21 -9.54
C LEU A 35 -8.91 -3.44 -9.90
N LYS A 36 -9.52 -4.47 -9.30
CA LYS A 36 -10.97 -4.70 -9.33
C LYS A 36 -11.48 -4.72 -7.90
N ILE A 37 -12.44 -3.85 -7.61
CA ILE A 37 -13.12 -3.77 -6.31
C ILE A 37 -14.63 -3.92 -6.53
N PRO A 38 -15.38 -4.52 -5.59
CA PRO A 38 -16.83 -4.47 -5.62
C PRO A 38 -17.30 -3.01 -5.51
N TYR A 39 -18.50 -2.74 -6.03
CA TYR A 39 -19.10 -1.42 -5.88
C TYR A 39 -19.46 -1.19 -4.42
N ASP A 40 -18.78 -0.23 -3.80
CA ASP A 40 -19.00 0.24 -2.44
C ASP A 40 -18.94 1.77 -2.45
N ALA A 41 -20.07 2.41 -2.17
CA ALA A 41 -20.21 3.85 -2.23
C ALA A 41 -19.37 4.57 -1.15
N GLU A 42 -19.16 3.94 0.01
CA GLU A 42 -18.38 4.53 1.10
C GLU A 42 -16.88 4.45 0.78
N LEU A 43 -16.41 3.31 0.29
CA LEU A 43 -15.02 3.16 -0.16
C LEU A 43 -14.69 4.14 -1.30
N LEU A 44 -15.61 4.31 -2.25
CA LEU A 44 -15.43 5.29 -3.34
C LEU A 44 -15.44 6.72 -2.81
N ALA A 45 -16.27 7.05 -1.83
CA ALA A 45 -16.28 8.38 -1.22
C ALA A 45 -14.95 8.66 -0.50
N GLU A 46 -14.42 7.71 0.27
CA GLU A 46 -13.13 7.86 0.95
C GLU A 46 -11.97 7.98 -0.05
N LEU A 47 -11.94 7.14 -1.10
CA LEU A 47 -10.95 7.24 -2.17
C LEU A 47 -10.97 8.60 -2.89
N ASN A 48 -12.15 9.16 -3.11
CA ASN A 48 -12.29 10.48 -3.74
C ASN A 48 -11.96 11.64 -2.78
N ASN A 49 -12.13 11.43 -1.47
CA ASN A 49 -11.81 12.43 -0.45
C ASN A 49 -10.31 12.48 -0.13
N GLU A 50 -9.56 11.42 -0.42
CA GLU A 50 -8.13 11.39 -0.17
C GLU A 50 -7.40 12.44 -1.04
N LYS A 51 -6.69 13.36 -0.37
CA LYS A 51 -5.96 14.44 -1.01
C LYS A 51 -4.48 14.14 -1.03
N PHE A 52 -3.82 14.60 -2.08
CA PHE A 52 -2.37 14.62 -2.17
C PHE A 52 -1.91 16.05 -2.42
N GLU A 53 -0.90 16.49 -1.67
CA GLU A 53 -0.22 17.76 -1.88
C GLU A 53 1.24 17.50 -2.24
N LEU A 54 1.73 18.17 -3.28
CA LEU A 54 3.14 18.16 -3.62
C LEU A 54 3.85 19.22 -2.76
N SER A 55 4.64 18.78 -1.79
CA SER A 55 5.49 19.67 -0.99
C SER A 55 6.52 20.34 -1.89
N LYS A 56 6.98 21.54 -1.49
CA LYS A 56 8.03 22.30 -2.20
C LYS A 56 9.33 21.50 -2.39
N ASP A 57 9.57 20.51 -1.53
CA ASP A 57 10.72 19.60 -1.60
C ASP A 57 10.52 18.42 -2.57
N GLY A 58 9.42 18.40 -3.34
CA GLY A 58 9.08 17.33 -4.29
C GLY A 58 8.40 16.11 -3.67
N ASN A 59 8.17 16.11 -2.35
CA ASN A 59 7.54 15.01 -1.62
C ASN A 59 6.00 15.07 -1.70
N ILE A 60 5.34 13.95 -1.99
CA ILE A 60 3.87 13.86 -2.06
C ILE A 60 3.29 13.61 -0.66
N LYS A 61 2.62 14.57 -0.03
CA LYS A 61 1.94 14.32 1.25
C LYS A 61 0.50 13.89 0.99
N PHE A 62 0.18 12.68 1.43
CA PHE A 62 -1.20 12.20 1.49
C PHE A 62 -1.83 12.63 2.81
N TYR A 63 -3.01 13.21 2.74
CA TYR A 63 -3.79 13.61 3.91
C TYR A 63 -5.28 13.52 3.60
N HIS A 64 -6.06 13.33 4.65
CA HIS A 64 -7.51 13.36 4.59
C HIS A 64 -8.00 14.64 5.33
N PRO A 65 -9.07 15.30 4.86
CA PRO A 65 -9.65 16.44 5.56
C PRO A 65 -10.17 16.05 6.95
N GLU A 66 -10.18 17.01 7.89
CA GLU A 66 -10.70 16.78 9.25
C GLU A 66 -12.16 16.29 9.20
N GLY A 67 -12.45 15.23 9.95
CA GLY A 67 -13.79 14.62 10.02
C GLY A 67 -14.06 13.55 8.95
N SER A 68 -13.07 13.14 8.17
CA SER A 68 -13.17 11.99 7.25
C SER A 68 -12.44 10.75 7.77
N HIS A 69 -12.90 9.58 7.33
CA HIS A 69 -12.29 8.28 7.63
C HIS A 69 -11.38 7.84 6.48
N ASP A 70 -10.26 7.22 6.82
CA ASP A 70 -9.28 6.67 5.86
C ASP A 70 -9.06 5.16 6.03
N ASP A 71 -9.78 4.51 6.96
CA ASP A 71 -9.58 3.12 7.32
C ASP A 71 -9.83 2.14 6.15
N LYS A 72 -10.88 2.36 5.33
CA LYS A 72 -11.17 1.45 4.20
C LYS A 72 -10.15 1.63 3.09
N VAL A 73 -9.70 2.86 2.87
CA VAL A 73 -8.64 3.17 1.90
C VAL A 73 -7.32 2.52 2.33
N TRP A 74 -6.94 2.62 3.60
CA TRP A 74 -5.73 1.95 4.11
C TRP A 74 -5.82 0.43 4.02
N SER A 75 -6.97 -0.14 4.35
CA SER A 75 -7.19 -1.58 4.21
C SER A 75 -7.00 -2.03 2.75
N LEU A 76 -7.57 -1.30 1.80
CA LEU A 76 -7.40 -1.58 0.38
C LEU A 76 -5.95 -1.39 -0.07
N ALA A 77 -5.33 -0.28 0.32
CA ALA A 77 -3.98 0.07 -0.09
C ALA A 77 -2.96 -0.96 0.40
N LEU A 78 -3.07 -1.43 1.66
CA LEU A 78 -2.23 -2.48 2.21
C LEU A 78 -2.46 -3.82 1.51
N ALA A 79 -3.72 -4.18 1.23
CA ALA A 79 -4.04 -5.41 0.51
C ALA A 79 -3.44 -5.42 -0.90
N VAL A 80 -3.55 -4.31 -1.63
CA VAL A 80 -2.95 -4.14 -2.96
C VAL A 80 -1.43 -4.13 -2.85
N TYR A 81 -0.86 -3.43 -1.88
CA TYR A 81 0.59 -3.37 -1.69
C TYR A 81 1.20 -4.73 -1.34
N ALA A 82 0.48 -5.60 -0.62
CA ALA A 82 0.91 -6.98 -0.37
C ALA A 82 1.02 -7.81 -1.66
N THR A 83 0.31 -7.45 -2.74
CA THR A 83 0.43 -8.12 -4.03
C THR A 83 1.65 -7.68 -4.84
N ARG A 84 2.40 -6.68 -4.38
CA ARG A 84 3.66 -6.33 -5.02
C ARG A 84 4.52 -7.59 -5.07
N LYS A 85 5.14 -7.87 -6.22
CA LYS A 85 6.16 -8.92 -6.26
C LYS A 85 7.23 -8.52 -5.27
N ALA A 86 7.29 -9.20 -4.13
CA ALA A 86 8.53 -9.23 -3.37
C ALA A 86 9.57 -9.72 -4.38
N ASN A 87 10.65 -8.95 -4.58
CA ASN A 87 11.85 -9.51 -5.17
C ASN A 87 12.32 -10.58 -4.18
N PHE A 88 11.73 -11.76 -4.30
CA PHE A 88 12.32 -12.97 -3.77
C PHE A 88 13.56 -13.12 -4.66
N GLU A 89 14.68 -12.56 -4.20
CA GLU A 89 15.96 -13.14 -4.56
C GLU A 89 15.85 -14.58 -4.09
N ALA A 90 15.50 -15.46 -5.02
CA ALA A 90 15.71 -16.87 -4.83
C ALA A 90 17.18 -16.96 -4.42
N LYS A 91 17.43 -17.28 -3.14
CA LYS A 91 18.74 -17.77 -2.73
C LYS A 91 18.92 -19.06 -3.51
N ILE A 92 19.42 -18.94 -4.74
CA ILE A 92 19.95 -20.08 -5.46
C ILE A 92 21.01 -20.59 -4.50
N ALA A 93 20.74 -21.76 -3.90
CA ALA A 93 21.69 -22.42 -3.04
C ALA A 93 22.91 -22.70 -3.91
N LYS A 94 23.88 -21.78 -3.91
CA LYS A 94 25.12 -21.87 -4.70
C LYS A 94 26.05 -23.02 -4.25
N ASN A 95 25.56 -23.92 -3.40
CA ASN A 95 26.30 -25.04 -2.82
C ASN A 95 25.68 -26.41 -3.14
N TRP A 96 25.11 -26.59 -4.34
CA TRP A 96 24.92 -27.94 -4.87
C TRP A 96 26.11 -28.29 -5.77
N ARG A 97 27.14 -28.92 -5.17
CA ARG A 97 28.25 -29.53 -5.89
C ARG A 97 28.03 -31.04 -5.93
N TRP A 98 28.08 -31.61 -7.15
CA TRP A 98 28.30 -33.03 -7.38
C TRP A 98 29.73 -33.42 -6.96
#